data_AF-A0A3B9I2T5-F1
#
_entry.id   AF-A0A3B9I2T5-F1
#
_cell.length_a   1.000
_cell.length_b   1.000
_cell.length_c   1.000
_cell.angle_alpha   90.00
_cell.angle_beta   90.00
_cell.angle_gamma   90.00
#
_symmetry.space_group_name_H-M   'P 1'
#
loop_
_entity.id
_entity.type
_entity.pdbx_description
1 polymer ?
#
loop_
_entity_poly.entity_id
_entity_poly.type
_entity_poly.pdbx_seq_one_letter_code
_entity_poly.pdbx_strand_id
1 'polypeptide(L)'
;TKALLDRAGFLGRWISNDMKGKSENYEWKGTAFSGKVAAPITVARRAGQNFTFAELMLWMTVNDLIVIGSHYWNVGVAGKGGAVNADEDLEAASILNHLAENMAHVIKQLKK
;
A
#
# COMPACT_ATOMS: atom_id res chain seq x y z
N THR A 1 9.13 -11.61 6.88
CA THR A 1 8.02 -10.64 6.70
C THR A 1 7.31 -10.83 5.38
N LYS A 2 8.02 -10.88 4.24
CA LYS A 2 7.48 -11.23 2.90
C LYS A 2 6.42 -12.33 2.89
N ALA A 3 6.80 -13.54 3.34
CA ALA A 3 5.95 -14.72 3.28
C ALA A 3 4.65 -14.59 4.10
N LEU A 4 4.61 -13.71 5.10
CA LEU A 4 3.41 -13.47 5.90
C LEU A 4 2.44 -12.54 5.18
N LEU A 5 2.93 -11.41 4.66
CA LEU A 5 2.08 -10.46 3.93
C LEU A 5 1.57 -11.08 2.64
N ASP A 6 2.42 -11.76 1.88
CA ASP A 6 1.99 -12.48 0.68
C ASP A 6 0.88 -13.48 1.03
N ARG A 7 1.07 -14.32 2.06
CA ARG A 7 0.04 -15.27 2.49
C ARG A 7 -1.24 -14.58 2.95
N ALA A 8 -1.15 -13.52 3.75
CA ALA A 8 -2.33 -12.80 4.22
C ALA A 8 -3.11 -12.15 3.07
N GLY A 9 -2.40 -11.58 2.08
CA GLY A 9 -3.03 -10.98 0.91
C GLY A 9 -3.69 -12.00 0.00
N PHE A 10 -2.99 -13.10 -0.28
CA PHE A 10 -3.56 -14.21 -1.04
C PHE A 10 -4.74 -14.84 -0.31
N LEU A 11 -4.65 -15.12 0.99
CA LEU A 11 -5.76 -15.66 1.76
C LEU A 11 -6.99 -14.75 1.71
N GLY A 12 -6.83 -13.43 1.88
CA GLY A 12 -7.93 -12.46 1.77
C GLY A 12 -8.66 -12.54 0.44
N ARG A 13 -7.92 -12.65 -0.68
CA ARG A 13 -8.50 -12.81 -2.02
C ARG A 13 -9.16 -14.18 -2.21
N TRP A 14 -8.48 -15.26 -1.83
CA TRP A 14 -8.93 -16.64 -2.04
C TRP A 14 -10.06 -17.08 -1.10
N ILE A 15 -10.33 -16.35 -0.01
CA ILE A 15 -11.57 -16.53 0.76
C ILE A 15 -12.79 -16.14 -0.08
N SER A 16 -12.65 -15.16 -0.97
CA SER A 16 -13.75 -14.64 -1.79
C SER A 16 -13.77 -15.21 -3.22
N ASN A 17 -12.72 -15.95 -3.61
CA ASN A 17 -12.51 -16.45 -4.96
C ASN A 17 -11.98 -17.87 -4.87
N ASP A 18 -12.59 -18.83 -5.56
CA ASP A 18 -12.11 -20.21 -5.56
C ASP A 18 -11.01 -20.42 -6.60
N MET A 19 -10.05 -21.28 -6.27
CA MET A 19 -9.09 -21.77 -7.28
C MET A 19 -9.84 -22.60 -8.32
N LYS A 20 -9.53 -22.35 -9.59
CA LYS A 20 -10.20 -22.99 -10.73
C LYS A 20 -9.38 -24.13 -11.31
N GLY A 21 -10.08 -25.11 -11.88
CA GLY A 21 -9.45 -26.21 -12.61
C GLY A 21 -8.75 -25.71 -13.88
N LYS A 22 -7.85 -26.54 -14.45
CA LYS A 22 -7.05 -26.16 -15.63
C LYS A 22 -7.87 -25.78 -16.87
N SER A 23 -9.11 -26.26 -16.98
CA SER A 23 -10.02 -26.02 -18.09
C SER A 23 -11.12 -25.01 -17.78
N GLU A 24 -11.08 -24.37 -16.61
CA GLU A 24 -12.09 -23.43 -16.15
C GLU A 24 -11.55 -21.98 -16.18
N ASN A 25 -12.43 -21.04 -16.47
CA ASN A 25 -12.09 -19.61 -16.43
C ASN A 25 -12.25 -19.05 -15.01
N TYR A 26 -11.40 -18.08 -14.66
CA TYR A 26 -11.56 -17.31 -13.43
C TYR A 26 -12.69 -16.28 -13.57
N GLU A 27 -13.62 -16.30 -12.61
CA GLU A 27 -14.59 -15.22 -12.40
C GLU A 27 -14.22 -14.49 -11.12
N TRP A 28 -13.58 -13.34 -11.25
CA TRP A 28 -13.06 -12.60 -10.11
C TRP A 28 -14.17 -11.82 -9.40
N LYS A 29 -14.35 -12.10 -8.12
CA LYS A 29 -15.18 -11.35 -7.18
C LYS A 29 -14.32 -10.37 -6.38
N GLY A 30 -14.98 -9.31 -5.93
CA GLY A 30 -14.39 -8.35 -5.00
C GLY A 30 -13.98 -9.00 -3.68
N THR A 31 -13.07 -8.34 -2.96
CA THR A 31 -12.67 -8.70 -1.60
C THR A 31 -13.37 -7.79 -0.59
N ALA A 32 -13.16 -8.03 0.70
CA ALA A 32 -13.55 -7.11 1.77
C ALA A 32 -12.94 -5.69 1.61
N PHE A 33 -11.90 -5.53 0.79
CA PHE A 33 -11.21 -4.28 0.54
C PHE A 33 -11.50 -3.65 -0.83
N SER A 34 -12.30 -4.31 -1.68
CA SER A 34 -12.66 -3.78 -2.99
C SER A 34 -13.20 -2.36 -2.95
N GLY A 35 -12.61 -1.48 -3.76
CA GLY A 35 -13.00 -0.08 -3.86
C GLY A 35 -12.58 0.79 -2.68
N LYS A 36 -11.87 0.25 -1.68
CA LYS A 36 -11.29 1.04 -0.59
C LYS A 36 -10.01 1.72 -1.05
N VAL A 37 -9.79 2.93 -0.56
CA VAL A 37 -8.61 3.73 -0.83
C VAL A 37 -7.50 3.38 0.17
N ALA A 38 -6.28 3.17 -0.31
CA ALA A 38 -5.10 2.92 0.53
C ALA A 38 -3.83 3.49 -0.09
N ALA A 39 -2.78 3.62 0.73
CA ALA A 39 -1.45 4.00 0.27
C ALA A 39 -0.40 3.36 1.19
N PRO A 40 0.66 2.75 0.63
CA PRO A 40 1.76 2.24 1.45
C PRO A 40 2.57 3.42 1.96
N ILE A 41 2.99 3.36 3.23
CA ILE A 41 3.93 4.29 3.86
C ILE A 41 5.01 3.45 4.52
N THR A 42 6.28 3.78 4.30
CA THR A 42 7.41 3.09 4.94
C THR A 42 8.41 4.08 5.51
N VAL A 43 9.14 3.65 6.54
CA VAL A 43 10.22 4.43 7.14
C VAL A 43 11.44 3.55 7.23
N ALA A 44 12.51 3.91 6.56
CA ALA A 44 13.79 3.20 6.68
C ALA A 44 14.95 4.09 6.23
N ARG A 45 16.15 3.54 6.33
CA ARG A 45 17.36 4.15 5.77
C ARG A 45 17.81 3.37 4.55
N ARG A 46 18.24 4.09 3.51
CA ARG A 46 18.84 3.53 2.26
C ARG A 46 17.87 2.62 1.50
N ALA A 47 18.30 1.55 0.84
CA ALA A 47 17.41 0.79 -0.04
C ALA A 47 16.33 -0.07 0.68
N GLY A 48 16.36 -0.18 2.02
CA GLY A 48 15.49 -1.08 2.78
C GLY A 48 13.99 -0.77 2.69
N GLN A 49 13.63 0.50 2.46
CA GLN A 49 12.22 0.90 2.27
C GLN A 49 11.61 0.38 0.96
N ASN A 50 12.40 0.21 -0.11
CA ASN A 50 11.84 -0.04 -1.44
C ASN A 50 11.17 -1.40 -1.52
N PHE A 51 11.81 -2.40 -0.92
CA PHE A 51 11.26 -3.76 -0.89
C PHE A 51 9.99 -3.81 -0.05
N THR A 52 10.02 -3.24 1.16
CA THR A 52 8.85 -3.17 2.04
C THR A 52 7.70 -2.39 1.39
N PHE A 53 8.00 -1.26 0.73
CA PHE A 53 7.01 -0.45 0.04
C PHE A 53 6.38 -1.21 -1.13
N ALA A 54 7.19 -1.91 -1.93
CA ALA A 54 6.72 -2.75 -3.02
C ALA A 54 5.86 -3.93 -2.51
N GLU A 55 6.26 -4.58 -1.41
CA GLU A 55 5.47 -5.66 -0.79
C GLU A 55 4.11 -5.18 -0.31
N LEU A 56 4.04 -4.02 0.36
CA LEU A 56 2.77 -3.42 0.75
C LEU A 56 1.92 -3.06 -0.47
N MET A 57 2.54 -2.55 -1.54
CA MET A 57 1.83 -2.21 -2.77
C MET A 57 1.24 -3.45 -3.45
N LEU A 58 2.02 -4.54 -3.56
CA LEU A 58 1.55 -5.83 -4.06
C LEU A 58 0.38 -6.38 -3.22
N TRP A 59 0.48 -6.26 -1.88
CA TRP A 59 -0.59 -6.66 -0.98
C TRP A 59 -1.87 -5.85 -1.19
N MET A 60 -1.75 -4.54 -1.41
CA MET A 60 -2.91 -3.67 -1.64
C MET A 60 -3.58 -3.98 -2.98
N THR A 61 -2.81 -4.17 -4.05
CA THR A 61 -3.35 -4.43 -5.39
C THR A 61 -3.97 -5.81 -5.50
N VAL A 62 -3.37 -6.85 -4.88
CA VAL A 62 -3.99 -8.19 -4.86
C VAL A 62 -5.32 -8.19 -4.11
N ASN A 63 -5.57 -7.23 -3.20
CA ASN A 63 -6.81 -7.10 -2.46
C ASN A 63 -7.82 -6.11 -3.08
N ASP A 64 -7.61 -5.63 -4.31
CA ASP A 64 -8.55 -4.73 -5.01
C ASP A 64 -8.70 -3.34 -4.37
N LEU A 65 -7.66 -2.85 -3.71
CA LEU A 65 -7.62 -1.48 -3.20
C LEU A 65 -7.23 -0.48 -4.29
N ILE A 66 -7.80 0.71 -4.20
CA ILE A 66 -7.41 1.88 -4.99
C ILE A 66 -6.17 2.50 -4.33
N VAL A 67 -5.01 2.30 -4.94
CA VAL A 67 -3.72 2.76 -4.40
C VAL A 67 -3.46 4.21 -4.79
N ILE A 68 -3.18 5.06 -3.79
CA ILE A 68 -2.94 6.49 -3.96
C ILE A 68 -1.45 6.82 -3.79
N GLY A 69 -0.95 7.64 -4.72
CA GLY A 69 0.40 8.20 -4.68
C GLY A 69 0.42 9.63 -4.13
N SER A 70 1.62 10.12 -3.87
CA SER A 70 1.90 11.51 -3.54
C SER A 70 2.89 12.11 -4.55
N HIS A 71 3.53 13.23 -4.21
CA HIS A 71 4.56 13.87 -5.02
C HIS A 71 5.74 12.93 -5.34
N TYR A 72 6.04 12.00 -4.43
CA TYR A 72 7.06 10.97 -4.58
C TYR A 72 6.65 9.69 -3.83
N TRP A 73 7.56 8.71 -3.71
CA TRP A 73 7.32 7.54 -2.86
C TRP A 73 7.06 8.00 -1.42
N ASN A 74 6.00 7.45 -0.79
CA ASN A 74 5.60 7.79 0.57
C ASN A 74 6.55 7.15 1.60
N VAL A 75 7.79 7.63 1.61
CA VAL A 75 8.91 7.05 2.34
C VAL A 75 9.51 8.13 3.23
N GLY A 76 9.62 7.84 4.52
CA GLY A 76 10.41 8.63 5.47
C GLY A 76 11.81 8.08 5.67
N VAL A 77 12.78 8.97 5.85
CA VAL A 77 14.16 8.66 6.21
C VAL A 77 14.44 9.22 7.60
N ALA A 78 14.55 8.34 8.60
CA ALA A 78 14.89 8.71 9.98
C ALA A 78 16.37 9.15 10.12
N GLY A 79 16.69 10.37 9.67
CA GLY A 79 17.91 11.10 10.04
C GLY A 79 19.20 10.75 9.31
N LYS A 80 20.36 11.05 9.91
CA LYS A 80 21.71 10.50 9.57
C LYS A 80 22.18 9.52 10.66
N GLY A 81 22.90 8.45 10.29
CA GLY A 81 23.68 7.62 11.23
C GLY A 81 22.96 7.02 12.46
N GLY A 82 21.67 6.67 12.37
CA GLY A 82 20.92 6.13 13.52
C GLY A 82 20.35 7.20 14.46
N ALA A 83 20.41 8.48 14.06
CA ALA A 83 19.67 9.56 14.71
C ALA A 83 18.16 9.27 14.72
N VAL A 84 17.51 9.63 15.82
CA VAL A 84 16.06 9.55 16.02
C VAL A 84 15.48 10.96 15.94
N ASN A 85 15.62 11.58 14.77
CA ASN A 85 15.19 12.95 14.45
C ASN A 85 14.20 12.96 13.29
N ALA A 86 13.20 12.07 13.33
CA ALA A 86 12.21 11.95 12.25
C ALA A 86 11.37 13.23 12.08
N ASP A 87 11.29 14.06 13.12
CA ASP A 87 10.70 15.40 13.11
C ASP A 87 11.44 16.39 12.20
N GLU A 88 12.71 16.14 11.89
CA GLU A 88 13.51 16.95 10.98
C GLU A 88 13.37 16.50 9.50
N ASP A 89 12.67 15.39 9.22
CA ASP A 89 12.44 14.91 7.85
C ASP A 89 11.28 15.67 7.18
N LEU A 90 11.57 16.93 6.84
CA LEU A 90 10.60 17.85 6.23
C LEU A 90 10.15 17.37 4.84
N GLU A 91 10.98 16.63 4.12
CA GLU A 91 10.62 16.06 2.81
C GLU A 91 9.54 14.99 2.97
N ALA A 92 9.73 14.04 3.88
CA ALA A 92 8.71 13.03 4.18
C ALA A 92 7.43 13.65 4.72
N ALA A 93 7.53 14.65 5.61
CA ALA A 93 6.37 15.37 6.12
C ALA A 93 5.56 16.03 4.99
N SER A 94 6.23 16.70 4.05
CA SER A 94 5.60 17.30 2.87
C SER A 94 4.91 16.27 1.99
N ILE A 95 5.58 15.14 1.70
CA ILE A 95 5.02 14.04 0.91
C ILE A 95 3.78 13.44 1.59
N LEU A 96 3.81 13.23 2.91
CA LEU A 96 2.68 12.65 3.65
C LEU A 96 1.49 13.61 3.76
N ASN A 97 1.73 14.92 3.88
CA ASN A 97 0.66 15.92 3.85
C ASN A 97 -0.07 15.90 2.50
N HIS A 98 0.66 15.94 1.38
CA HIS A 98 0.05 15.86 0.06
C HIS A 98 -0.62 14.49 -0.21
N LEU A 99 -0.07 13.39 0.34
CA LEU A 99 -0.72 12.08 0.27
C LEU A 99 -2.11 12.13 0.92
N ALA A 100 -2.22 12.74 2.11
CA ALA A 100 -3.48 12.88 2.82
C ALA A 100 -4.48 13.72 2.02
N GLU A 101 -4.05 14.80 1.37
CA GLU A 101 -4.87 15.61 0.48
C GLU A 101 -5.41 14.79 -0.71
N ASN A 102 -4.54 14.02 -1.38
CA ASN A 102 -4.93 13.15 -2.49
C ASN A 102 -5.94 12.07 -2.05
N MET A 103 -5.68 11.40 -0.92
CA MET A 103 -6.60 10.39 -0.39
C MET A 103 -7.95 11.02 -0.05
N ALA A 104 -7.97 12.18 0.60
CA ALA A 104 -9.20 12.90 0.93
C ALA A 104 -9.96 13.32 -0.33
N HIS A 105 -9.25 13.78 -1.37
CA HIS A 105 -9.84 14.12 -2.65
C HIS A 105 -10.54 12.90 -3.28
N VAL A 106 -9.84 11.79 -3.43
CA VAL A 106 -10.39 10.57 -4.05
C VAL A 106 -11.57 10.03 -3.25
N ILE A 107 -11.46 9.93 -1.92
CA ILE A 107 -12.56 9.48 -1.05
C ILE A 107 -13.80 10.36 -1.24
N LYS A 108 -13.63 11.68 -1.36
CA LYS A 108 -14.75 12.61 -1.63
C LYS A 108 -15.37 12.37 -3.01
N GLN A 109 -14.59 12.07 -4.04
CA GLN A 109 -15.13 11.76 -5.37
C GLN A 109 -15.87 10.42 -5.39
N LEU A 110 -15.40 9.42 -4.66
CA LEU A 110 -16.04 8.10 -4.56
C LEU A 110 -17.34 8.09 -3.74
N LYS A 111 -17.57 9.11 -2.90
CA LYS A 111 -18.78 9.24 -2.07
C LYS A 111 -19.91 10.05 -2.73
N LYS A 112 -19.67 10.62 -3.91
CA LYS A 112 -20.71 11.30 -4.69
C LYS A 112 -21.56 10.28 -5.43
#